data_AF-A0A1G1XZD3-F1
#
_entry.id   AF-A0A1G1XZD3-F1
#
_cell.length_a   1.000
_cell.length_b   1.000
_cell.length_c   1.000
_cell.angle_alpha   90.00
_cell.angle_beta   90.00
_cell.angle_gamma   90.00
#
_symmetry.space_group_name_H-M   'P 1'
#
loop_
_entity.id
_entity.type
_entity.pdbx_description
1 polymer ?
#
loop_
_entity_poly.entity_id
_entity_poly.type
_entity_poly.pdbx_seq_one_letter_code
_entity_poly.pdbx_strand_id
1 'polypeptide(L)'
;MAIQTKKYAAALYQAVKESQGKKLTEALANFVKLLIQNRLLGQADTILADFKKYYNEQEQITAVEVSTARPLSPAIVKDLTKKFSSALGQTVELNCQVNPELCGGAVFRIGDYLIDGSVAHRLNTLRQKIYSNQS
;
A
#
# COMPACT_ATOMS: atom_id res chain seq x y z
N MET A 1 -14.01 -0.22 21.68
CA MET A 1 -13.55 1.08 21.12
C MET A 1 -13.29 1.06 19.61
N ALA A 2 -12.80 -0.04 19.00
CA ALA A 2 -12.48 -0.13 17.56
C ALA A 2 -13.63 0.10 16.56
N ILE A 3 -14.90 0.02 17.00
CA ILE A 3 -16.07 0.28 16.12
C ILE A 3 -16.25 1.79 15.87
N GLN A 4 -15.88 2.64 16.84
CA GLN A 4 -16.02 4.08 16.69
C GLN A 4 -14.99 4.64 15.71
N THR A 5 -13.71 4.22 15.77
CA THR A 5 -12.65 4.70 14.88
C THR A 5 -12.95 4.43 13.40
N LYS A 6 -13.49 3.25 13.07
CA LYS A 6 -13.96 2.93 11.71
C LYS A 6 -15.09 3.84 11.22
N LYS A 7 -16.03 4.21 12.09
CA LYS A 7 -17.15 5.12 11.73
C LYS A 7 -16.65 6.54 11.45
N TYR A 8 -15.67 7.02 12.23
CA TYR A 8 -15.01 8.30 11.98
C TYR A 8 -14.17 8.27 10.71
N ALA A 9 -13.46 7.18 10.43
CA ALA A 9 -12.73 7.00 9.17
C ALA A 9 -13.65 7.08 7.94
N ALA A 10 -14.81 6.41 7.97
CA ALA A 10 -15.80 6.49 6.89
C ALA A 10 -16.40 7.90 6.74
N ALA A 11 -16.65 8.60 7.84
CA ALA A 11 -17.14 9.98 7.81
C ALA A 11 -16.10 10.96 7.22
N LEU A 12 -14.81 10.79 7.55
CA LEU A 12 -13.73 11.56 6.94
C LEU A 12 -13.66 11.29 5.43
N TYR A 13 -13.81 10.04 5.00
CA TYR A 13 -13.84 9.66 3.59
C TYR A 13 -14.97 10.35 2.83
N GLN A 14 -16.20 10.34 3.36
CA GLN A 14 -17.31 11.05 2.73
C GLN A 14 -17.05 12.56 2.65
N ALA A 15 -16.57 13.16 3.74
CA ALA A 15 -16.24 14.58 3.78
C ALA A 15 -15.21 14.97 2.71
N VAL A 16 -14.18 14.15 2.50
CA VAL A 16 -13.14 14.38 1.48
C VAL A 16 -13.66 14.14 0.06
N LYS A 17 -14.52 13.13 -0.13
CA LYS A 17 -15.07 12.79 -1.45
C LYS A 17 -16.10 13.82 -1.95
N GLU A 18 -16.92 14.34 -1.05
CA GLU A 18 -18.01 15.27 -1.39
C GLU A 18 -17.55 16.74 -1.45
N SER A 19 -16.38 17.07 -0.88
CA SER A 19 -15.93 18.46 -0.71
C SER A 19 -14.64 18.75 -1.47
N GLN A 20 -14.67 19.75 -2.35
CA GLN A 20 -13.46 20.28 -3.01
C GLN A 20 -13.21 21.75 -2.63
N GLY A 21 -11.93 22.12 -2.50
CA GLY A 21 -11.51 23.49 -2.19
C GLY A 21 -11.81 23.92 -0.76
N LYS A 22 -12.34 25.14 -0.56
CA LYS A 22 -12.59 25.72 0.78
C LYS A 22 -13.51 24.86 1.68
N LYS A 23 -14.45 24.12 1.09
CA LYS A 23 -15.36 23.22 1.83
C LYS A 23 -14.64 22.02 2.46
N LEU A 24 -13.54 21.55 1.85
CA LEU A 24 -12.73 20.47 2.42
C LEU A 24 -12.07 20.92 3.73
N THR A 25 -11.52 22.13 3.76
CA THR A 25 -10.87 22.69 4.94
C THR A 25 -11.86 22.86 6.09
N GLU A 26 -13.09 23.30 5.80
CA GLU A 26 -14.16 23.39 6.79
C GLU A 26 -14.61 22.02 7.30
N ALA A 27 -14.75 21.04 6.40
CA ALA A 27 -15.12 19.68 6.78
C ALA A 27 -14.04 19.01 7.64
N LEU A 28 -12.75 19.19 7.32
CA LEU A 28 -11.63 18.72 8.13
C LEU A 28 -11.59 19.42 9.49
N ALA A 29 -11.79 20.74 9.54
CA ALA A 29 -11.84 21.47 10.79
C ALA A 29 -12.99 21.00 11.71
N ASN A 30 -14.16 20.72 11.13
CA ASN A 30 -15.30 20.16 11.86
C ASN A 30 -15.04 18.73 12.33
N PHE A 31 -14.34 17.93 11.54
CA PHE A 31 -13.93 16.59 11.93
C PHE A 31 -12.95 16.63 13.12
N VAL A 32 -11.95 17.51 13.08
CA VAL A 32 -11.03 17.71 14.21
C VAL A 32 -11.76 18.18 15.47
N LYS A 33 -12.75 19.09 15.33
CA LYS A 33 -13.62 19.49 16.45
C LYS A 33 -14.41 18.31 17.03
N LEU A 34 -14.94 17.44 16.19
CA LEU A 34 -15.62 16.21 16.63
C LEU A 34 -14.67 15.26 17.36
N LEU A 35 -13.43 15.11 16.89
CA LEU A 35 -12.41 14.30 17.57
C LEU A 35 -12.07 14.86 18.97
N ILE A 36 -11.97 16.19 19.09
CA ILE A 36 -11.76 16.88 20.36
C ILE A 36 -12.94 16.63 21.31
N GLN A 37 -14.18 16.85 20.84
CA GLN A 37 -15.40 16.69 21.64
C GLN A 37 -15.57 15.27 22.18
N ASN A 38 -15.23 14.27 21.36
CA ASN A 38 -15.34 12.86 21.75
C ASN A 38 -14.10 12.35 22.52
N ARG A 39 -13.13 13.22 22.86
CA ARG A 39 -11.84 12.86 23.48
C ARG A 39 -11.06 11.79 22.72
N LEU A 40 -11.27 11.72 21.40
CA LEU A 40 -10.64 10.74 20.51
C LEU A 40 -9.35 11.25 19.87
N LEU A 41 -8.90 12.46 20.23
CA LEU A 41 -7.62 13.01 19.78
C LEU A 41 -6.43 12.08 20.03
N GLY A 42 -6.40 11.38 21.17
CA GLY A 42 -5.35 10.40 21.48
C GLY A 42 -5.39 9.14 20.61
N GLN A 43 -6.46 8.94 19.83
CA GLN A 43 -6.63 7.83 18.88
C GLN A 43 -6.59 8.33 17.43
N ALA A 44 -6.18 9.58 17.20
CA ALA A 44 -6.17 10.18 15.87
C ALA A 44 -5.31 9.36 14.89
N ASP A 45 -4.14 8.87 15.31
CA ASP A 45 -3.27 8.03 14.48
C ASP A 45 -3.97 6.74 14.02
N THR A 46 -4.70 6.09 14.93
CA THR A 46 -5.49 4.89 14.62
C THR A 46 -6.61 5.19 13.64
N ILE A 47 -7.31 6.31 13.81
CA ILE A 47 -8.39 6.75 12.90
C ILE A 47 -7.82 7.06 11.51
N LEU A 48 -6.62 7.65 11.45
CA LEU A 48 -5.96 8.01 10.19
C LEU A 48 -5.48 6.74 9.45
N ALA A 49 -4.96 5.75 10.19
CA ALA A 49 -4.63 4.44 9.64
C ALA A 49 -5.87 3.70 9.12
N ASP A 50 -6.97 3.69 9.89
CA ASP A 50 -8.26 3.11 9.48
C ASP A 50 -8.83 3.83 8.25
N PHE A 51 -8.70 5.17 8.18
CA PHE A 51 -9.09 5.95 7.02
C PHE A 51 -8.29 5.58 5.78
N LYS A 52 -6.96 5.49 5.87
CA LYS A 52 -6.11 5.09 4.75
C LYS A 52 -6.51 3.70 4.22
N LYS A 53 -6.78 2.76 5.13
CA LYS A 53 -7.24 1.42 4.78
C LYS A 53 -8.60 1.46 4.07
N TYR A 54 -9.57 2.18 4.62
CA TYR A 54 -10.91 2.31 4.05
C TYR A 54 -10.89 3.04 2.70
N TYR A 55 -10.06 4.07 2.55
CA TYR A 55 -9.82 4.78 1.30
C TYR A 55 -9.29 3.83 0.23
N ASN A 56 -8.26 3.04 0.56
CA ASN A 56 -7.69 2.07 -0.38
C ASN A 56 -8.70 0.98 -0.78
N GLU A 57 -9.54 0.51 0.15
CA GLU A 57 -10.62 -0.44 -0.14
C GLU A 57 -11.68 0.15 -1.08
N GLN A 58 -12.11 1.39 -0.85
CA GLN A 58 -13.16 2.06 -1.65
C GLN A 58 -12.68 2.48 -3.04
N GLU A 59 -11.44 2.94 -3.15
CA GLU A 59 -10.84 3.36 -4.43
C GLU A 59 -10.25 2.17 -5.20
N GLN A 60 -10.40 0.94 -4.71
CA GLN A 60 -9.82 -0.27 -5.28
C GLN A 60 -8.31 -0.11 -5.54
N ILE A 61 -7.60 0.52 -4.59
CA ILE A 61 -6.17 0.75 -4.71
C ILE A 61 -5.44 -0.48 -4.18
N THR A 62 -4.79 -1.20 -5.09
CA THR A 62 -3.89 -2.29 -4.67
C THR A 62 -2.50 -1.72 -4.39
N ALA A 63 -2.09 -1.75 -3.12
CA ALA A 63 -0.72 -1.43 -2.74
C ALA A 63 0.23 -2.55 -3.17
N VAL A 64 1.26 -2.19 -3.93
CA VAL A 64 2.31 -3.12 -4.38
C VAL A 64 3.63 -2.66 -3.78
N GLU A 65 4.15 -3.43 -2.83
CA GLU A 65 5.48 -3.21 -2.27
C GLU A 65 6.53 -3.85 -3.19
N VAL A 66 7.54 -3.10 -3.57
CA VAL A 66 8.62 -3.57 -4.43
C VAL A 66 9.94 -3.37 -3.72
N SER A 67 10.54 -4.47 -3.29
CA SER A 67 11.87 -4.49 -2.69
C SER A 67 12.90 -4.83 -3.75
N THR A 68 13.89 -3.96 -3.94
CA THR A 68 14.94 -4.14 -4.95
C THR A 68 16.33 -3.93 -4.37
N ALA A 69 17.31 -4.63 -4.96
CA ALA A 69 18.73 -4.49 -4.61
C ALA A 69 19.29 -3.09 -4.89
N ARG A 70 18.69 -2.38 -5.86
CA ARG A 70 19.12 -1.07 -6.36
C ARG A 70 17.90 -0.18 -6.60
N PRO A 71 18.04 1.15 -6.43
CA PRO A 71 16.95 2.07 -6.72
C PRO A 71 16.47 1.91 -8.17
N LEU A 72 15.15 1.82 -8.33
CA LEU A 72 14.50 1.77 -9.62
C LEU A 72 14.51 3.16 -10.27
N SER A 73 14.77 3.22 -11.57
CA SER A 73 14.64 4.48 -12.31
C SER A 73 13.16 4.87 -12.41
N PRO A 74 12.82 6.16 -12.44
CA PRO A 74 11.43 6.62 -12.52
C PRO A 74 10.71 6.13 -13.80
N ALA A 75 11.45 5.87 -14.88
CA ALA A 75 10.90 5.26 -16.10
C ALA A 75 10.43 3.81 -15.85
N ILE A 76 11.22 3.02 -15.11
CA ILE A 76 10.88 1.64 -14.78
C ILE A 76 9.70 1.60 -13.80
N VAL A 77 9.68 2.47 -12.79
CA VAL A 77 8.55 2.56 -11.86
C VAL A 77 7.25 2.83 -12.61
N LYS A 78 7.25 3.80 -13.53
CA LYS A 78 6.05 4.14 -14.32
C LYS A 78 5.58 2.99 -15.22
N ASP A 79 6.51 2.26 -15.83
CA ASP A 79 6.18 1.08 -16.64
C ASP A 79 5.62 -0.07 -15.79
N LEU A 80 6.20 -0.31 -14.61
CA LEU A 80 5.68 -1.27 -13.65
C LEU A 80 4.28 -0.87 -13.15
N THR A 81 4.05 0.40 -12.82
CA THR A 81 2.72 0.89 -12.41
C THR A 81 1.68 0.62 -13.50
N LYS A 82 2.02 0.90 -14.77
CA LYS A 82 1.12 0.61 -15.88
C LYS A 82 0.85 -0.88 -16.02
N LYS A 83 1.89 -1.73 -15.97
CA LYS A 83 1.75 -3.19 -16.10
C LYS A 83 0.92 -3.79 -14.98
N PHE A 84 1.19 -3.41 -13.72
CA PHE A 84 0.40 -3.88 -12.59
C PHE A 84 -1.03 -3.35 -12.65
N SER A 85 -1.24 -2.09 -13.01
CA SER A 85 -2.59 -1.54 -13.16
C SER A 85 -3.39 -2.24 -14.27
N SER A 86 -2.78 -2.53 -15.42
CA SER A 86 -3.40 -3.32 -16.50
C SER A 86 -3.65 -4.78 -16.11
N ALA A 87 -2.75 -5.40 -15.36
CA ALA A 87 -2.88 -6.81 -14.96
C ALA A 87 -3.92 -7.02 -13.84
N LEU A 88 -4.03 -6.07 -12.90
CA LEU A 88 -4.97 -6.13 -11.79
C LEU A 88 -6.32 -5.45 -12.08
N GLY A 89 -6.43 -4.66 -13.15
CA GLY A 89 -7.65 -3.92 -13.49
C GLY A 89 -8.01 -2.82 -12.49
N GLN A 90 -7.03 -2.39 -11.68
CA GLN A 90 -7.20 -1.50 -10.54
C GLN A 90 -6.11 -0.43 -10.51
N THR A 91 -6.32 0.63 -9.72
CA THR A 91 -5.29 1.67 -9.51
C THR A 91 -4.22 1.09 -8.59
N VAL A 92 -2.95 1.10 -9.02
CA VAL A 92 -1.85 0.50 -8.24
C VAL A 92 -0.98 1.59 -7.63
N GLU A 93 -0.83 1.55 -6.30
CA GLU A 93 0.14 2.39 -5.59
C GLU A 93 1.42 1.59 -5.38
N LEU A 94 2.51 2.04 -5.99
CA LEU A 94 3.81 1.35 -5.97
C LEU A 94 4.69 1.92 -4.87
N ASN A 95 4.94 1.13 -3.83
CA ASN A 95 5.85 1.48 -2.75
C ASN A 95 7.21 0.83 -2.98
N CYS A 96 8.20 1.61 -3.44
CA CYS A 96 9.52 1.10 -3.78
C CYS A 96 10.46 1.20 -2.57
N GLN A 97 10.95 0.08 -2.07
CA GLN A 97 11.97 0.00 -1.04
C GLN A 97 13.27 -0.56 -1.63
N VAL A 98 14.40 -0.01 -1.18
CA VAL A 98 15.73 -0.52 -1.54
C VAL A 98 16.20 -1.40 -0.38
N ASN A 99 16.38 -2.69 -0.64
CA ASN A 99 16.97 -3.62 0.32
C ASN A 99 18.32 -4.13 -0.23
N PRO A 100 19.47 -3.67 0.32
CA PRO A 100 20.80 -4.08 -0.11
C PRO A 100 21.11 -5.57 0.15
N GLU A 101 20.38 -6.23 1.05
CA GLU A 101 20.55 -7.67 1.33
C GLU A 101 20.10 -8.54 0.15
N LEU A 102 19.23 -7.99 -0.71
CA LEU A 102 18.96 -8.58 -2.01
C LEU A 102 20.23 -8.46 -2.85
N CYS A 103 20.99 -9.55 -2.99
CA CYS A 103 22.18 -9.60 -3.85
C CYS A 103 21.88 -9.29 -5.33
N GLY A 104 20.61 -9.35 -5.73
CA GLY A 104 20.11 -8.95 -7.05
C GLY A 104 18.64 -9.37 -7.25
N GLY A 105 17.96 -8.72 -8.19
CA GLY A 105 16.55 -8.98 -8.52
C GLY A 105 15.54 -8.10 -7.76
N ALA A 106 14.27 -8.48 -7.81
CA ALA A 106 13.15 -7.73 -7.23
C ALA A 106 12.17 -8.69 -6.54
N VAL A 107 11.67 -8.30 -5.36
CA VAL A 107 10.60 -8.98 -4.64
C VAL A 107 9.38 -8.07 -4.66
N PHE A 108 8.26 -8.59 -5.14
CA PHE A 108 6.99 -7.88 -5.22
C PHE A 108 6.03 -8.47 -4.19
N ARG A 109 5.41 -7.65 -3.35
CA ARG A 109 4.31 -8.04 -2.46
C ARG A 109 3.05 -7.30 -2.85
N ILE A 110 2.01 -8.06 -3.16
CA ILE A 110 0.71 -7.58 -3.66
C ILE A 110 -0.36 -8.17 -2.74
N GLY A 111 -0.75 -7.44 -1.69
CA GLY A 111 -1.60 -8.01 -0.63
C GLY A 111 -0.94 -9.25 -0.01
N ASP A 112 -1.58 -10.41 -0.16
CA ASP A 112 -1.09 -11.71 0.34
C ASP A 112 -0.16 -12.44 -0.65
N TYR A 113 -0.04 -11.96 -1.89
CA TYR A 113 0.80 -12.58 -2.90
C TYR A 113 2.22 -12.03 -2.82
N LEU A 114 3.19 -12.92 -2.60
CA LEU A 114 4.61 -12.60 -2.66
C LEU A 114 5.24 -13.24 -3.90
N ILE A 115 5.75 -12.40 -4.80
CA ILE A 115 6.48 -12.80 -6.00
C ILE A 115 7.96 -12.52 -5.76
N ASP A 116 8.73 -13.56 -5.49
CA ASP A 116 10.18 -13.47 -5.30
C ASP A 116 10.92 -13.69 -6.63
N GLY A 117 11.30 -12.59 -7.26
CA GLY A 117 12.18 -12.57 -8.44
C GLY A 117 13.65 -12.38 -8.09
N SER A 118 14.06 -12.61 -6.84
CA SER A 118 15.45 -12.41 -6.41
C SER A 118 16.39 -13.43 -7.07
N VAL A 119 17.64 -13.01 -7.27
CA VAL A 119 18.71 -13.87 -7.80
C VAL A 119 18.98 -15.04 -6.84
N ALA A 120 18.87 -14.80 -5.52
CA ALA A 120 18.98 -15.83 -4.50
C ALA A 120 17.94 -16.95 -4.70
N HIS A 121 16.67 -16.58 -4.94
CA HIS A 121 15.60 -17.53 -5.21
C HIS A 121 15.85 -18.33 -6.49
N ARG A 122 16.25 -17.67 -7.59
CA ARG A 122 16.60 -18.36 -8.84
C ARG A 122 17.73 -19.37 -8.67
N LEU A 123 18.80 -19.01 -7.96
CA LEU A 123 19.92 -19.92 -7.70
C LEU A 123 19.51 -21.10 -6.82
N ASN A 124 18.67 -20.88 -5.80
CA ASN A 124 18.17 -21.95 -4.94
C ASN A 124 17.29 -22.94 -5.72
N THR A 125 16.40 -22.44 -6.57
CA THR A 125 15.53 -23.29 -7.42
C THR A 125 16.36 -24.10 -8.43
N LEU A 126 17.41 -23.51 -9.01
CA LEU A 126 18.36 -24.25 -9.86
C LEU A 126 19.10 -25.34 -9.07
N ARG A 127 19.60 -25.01 -7.88
CA ARG A 127 20.25 -25.97 -6.99
C ARG A 127 19.30 -27.13 -6.68
N GLN A 128 18.06 -26.86 -6.26
CA GLN A 128 17.06 -27.89 -5.99
C GLN A 128 16.79 -28.78 -7.20
N LYS A 129 16.67 -28.22 -8.41
CA LYS A 129 16.49 -29.00 -9.66
C LYS A 129 17.69 -29.89 -9.98
N ILE A 130 18.91 -29.45 -9.67
CA ILE A 130 20.11 -30.26 -9.87
C ILE A 130 20.15 -31.42 -8.87
N TYR A 131 19.79 -31.18 -7.61
CA TYR A 131 19.74 -32.23 -6.58
C TYR A 131 18.57 -33.20 -6.76
N SER A 132 17.42 -32.77 -7.29
CA SER A 132 16.26 -33.65 -7.54
C SER A 132 16.41 -34.54 -8.77
N ASN A 133 17.46 -34.36 -9.58
CA ASN A 133 17.72 -35.14 -10.79
C ASN A 133 18.83 -36.21 -10.59
N GLN A 134 19.15 -36.52 -9.33
CA GLN A 134 20.09 -37.59 -8.93
C GLN A 134 19.40 -38.73 -8.15
N SER A 135 18.08 -38.89 -8.29
CA SER A 135 17.32 -40.02 -7.74
C SER A 135 16.63 -40.79 -8.86
#